data_AF-A0A379AIP3-F1
#
_entry.id   AF-A0A379AIP3-F1
#
_cell.length_a   1.000
_cell.length_b   1.000
_cell.length_c   1.000
_cell.angle_alpha   90.00
_cell.angle_beta   90.00
_cell.angle_gamma   90.00
#
_symmetry.space_group_name_H-M   'P 1'
#
loop_
_entity.id
_entity.type
_entity.pdbx_description
1 polymer ?
#
loop_
_entity_poly.entity_id
_entity_poly.type
_entity_poly.pdbx_seq_one_letter_code
_entity_poly.pdbx_strand_id
1 'polypeptide(L)'
;MRDLNSRNLATFLDWIRTRPIQLRFIELMETGDGGTLFRDQHVSGMVIRDQLIAQGWQRRGERTQRRPGAGLLPSRLCRRRLGLIMPYAKDFCASCNRLRVFGAR
;
A
#
# COMPACT_ATOMS: atom_id res chain seq x y z
N MET A 1 10.66 -1.34 2.32
CA MET A 1 12.13 -1.34 2.25
C MET A 1 12.60 0.03 1.86
N ARG A 2 13.16 0.75 2.85
CA ARG A 2 13.56 2.15 2.77
C ARG A 2 14.57 2.42 1.65
N ASP A 3 15.61 1.60 1.53
CA ASP A 3 16.66 1.84 0.54
C ASP A 3 16.38 1.27 -0.84
N LEU A 4 15.57 0.21 -0.94
CA LEU A 4 15.29 -0.46 -2.22
C LEU A 4 14.03 0.07 -2.93
N ASN A 5 12.99 0.42 -2.18
CA ASN A 5 11.68 0.72 -2.77
C ASN A 5 11.22 2.16 -2.55
N SER A 6 11.65 2.82 -1.47
CA SER A 6 11.19 4.19 -1.16
C SER A 6 11.80 5.23 -2.10
N ARG A 7 13.06 5.05 -2.53
CA ARG A 7 13.69 5.88 -3.58
C ARG A 7 13.03 5.70 -4.95
N ASN A 8 12.39 4.56 -5.18
CA ASN A 8 11.78 4.19 -6.45
C ASN A 8 10.30 4.56 -6.56
N LEU A 9 9.69 5.18 -5.53
CA LEU A 9 8.28 5.57 -5.58
C LEU A 9 7.99 6.45 -6.81
N ALA A 10 8.80 7.47 -7.06
CA ALA A 10 8.66 8.34 -8.22
C ALA A 10 8.79 7.55 -9.54
N THR A 11 9.76 6.64 -9.64
CA THR A 11 9.97 5.76 -10.80
C THR A 11 8.76 4.86 -11.06
N PHE A 12 8.19 4.26 -10.02
CA PHE A 12 6.98 3.44 -10.16
C PHE A 12 5.77 4.28 -10.57
N LEU A 13 5.63 5.48 -10.01
CA LEU A 13 4.56 6.41 -10.38
C LEU A 13 4.65 6.85 -11.84
N ASP A 14 5.85 7.10 -12.34
CA ASP A 14 6.08 7.40 -13.77
C ASP A 14 5.83 6.16 -14.65
N TRP A 15 6.28 4.98 -14.20
CA TRP A 15 6.07 3.73 -14.92
C TRP A 15 4.59 3.36 -15.08
N ILE A 16 3.76 3.58 -14.06
CA ILE A 16 2.31 3.37 -14.14
C ILE A 16 1.57 4.51 -14.84
N ARG A 17 2.24 5.64 -15.14
CA ARG A 17 1.62 6.77 -15.85
C ARG A 17 1.20 6.36 -17.26
N THR A 18 1.95 5.53 -17.95
CA THR A 18 1.62 5.14 -19.34
C THR A 18 0.89 3.80 -19.45
N ARG A 19 0.65 3.11 -18.34
CA ARG A 19 0.16 1.72 -18.33
C ARG A 19 -1.16 1.59 -17.55
N PRO A 20 -2.18 0.87 -18.05
CA PRO A 20 -3.44 0.67 -17.36
C PRO A 20 -3.35 -0.43 -16.29
N ILE A 21 -2.40 -0.30 -15.37
CA ILE A 21 -2.15 -1.27 -14.29
C ILE A 21 -2.55 -0.73 -12.91
N GLN A 22 -2.86 -1.64 -12.00
CA GLN A 22 -3.04 -1.32 -10.58
C GLN A 22 -1.77 -1.70 -9.81
N LEU A 23 -1.13 -0.71 -9.20
CA LEU A 23 0.04 -0.94 -8.34
C LEU A 23 -0.39 -0.96 -6.88
N ARG A 24 0.17 -1.86 -6.07
CA ARG A 24 -0.07 -1.92 -4.63
C ARG A 24 1.24 -1.87 -3.88
N PHE A 25 1.40 -0.89 -3.00
CA PHE A 25 2.47 -0.89 -2.02
C PHE A 25 1.98 -1.62 -0.77
N ILE A 26 2.80 -2.56 -0.32
CA ILE A 26 2.56 -3.34 0.89
C ILE A 26 3.63 -2.92 1.88
N GLU A 27 3.19 -2.47 3.05
CA GLU A 27 4.10 -2.16 4.15
C GLU A 27 4.87 -3.42 4.55
N LEU A 28 6.17 -3.26 4.80
CA LEU A 28 6.99 -4.36 5.31
C LEU A 28 6.44 -4.78 6.67
N MET A 29 6.17 -6.07 6.85
CA MET A 29 5.77 -6.63 8.14
C MET A 29 6.97 -7.23 8.85
N GLU A 30 7.04 -7.04 10.16
CA GLU A 30 8.03 -7.68 11.01
C GLU A 30 7.83 -9.20 11.01
N THR A 31 8.93 -9.93 10.86
CA THR A 31 9.00 -11.39 10.99
C THR A 31 9.85 -11.72 12.21
N GLY A 32 9.59 -12.86 12.88
CA GLY A 32 10.19 -13.19 14.19
C GLY A 32 11.70 -12.92 14.30
N ASP A 33 12.51 -13.44 13.37
CA ASP A 33 13.97 -13.26 13.41
C ASP A 33 14.46 -11.98 12.68
N GLY A 34 13.54 -11.17 12.16
CA GLY A 34 13.80 -10.07 11.22
C GLY A 34 13.72 -8.66 11.80
N GLY A 35 13.73 -8.49 13.13
CA GLY A 35 13.49 -7.19 13.78
C GLY A 35 14.47 -6.07 13.38
N THR A 36 15.74 -6.40 13.09
CA THR A 36 16.72 -5.40 12.60
C THR A 36 16.39 -4.92 11.19
N LEU A 37 16.06 -5.84 10.28
CA LEU A 37 15.62 -5.51 8.92
C LEU A 37 14.35 -4.64 8.94
N PHE A 38 13.40 -4.97 9.84
CA PHE A 38 12.20 -4.17 10.01
C PHE A 38 12.54 -2.75 10.47
N ARG A 39 13.32 -2.58 11.55
CA ARG A 39 13.67 -1.24 12.05
C ARG A 39 14.40 -0.38 11.01
N ASP A 40 15.31 -0.98 10.26
CA ASP A 40 16.14 -0.24 9.31
C ASP A 40 15.39 0.07 8.00
N GLN A 41 14.47 -0.80 7.59
CA GLN A 41 13.87 -0.74 6.25
C GLN A 41 12.35 -0.54 6.23
N HIS A 42 11.69 -0.50 7.39
CA HIS A 42 10.28 -0.19 7.51
C HIS A 42 10.02 1.27 7.11
N VAL A 43 8.96 1.45 6.32
CA VAL A 43 8.45 2.77 5.96
C VAL A 43 6.95 2.68 6.05
N SER A 44 6.37 3.49 6.93
CA SER A 44 4.92 3.52 7.11
C SER A 44 4.23 3.91 5.80
N GLY A 45 3.16 3.18 5.46
CA GLY A 45 2.32 3.55 4.32
C GLY A 45 1.66 4.92 4.48
N MET A 46 1.56 5.46 5.71
CA MET A 46 1.08 6.83 5.94
C MET A 46 1.99 7.87 5.30
N VAL A 47 3.31 7.68 5.36
CA VAL A 47 4.28 8.61 4.73
C VAL A 47 4.07 8.63 3.22
N ILE A 48 3.90 7.46 2.60
CA ILE A 48 3.65 7.32 1.16
C ILE A 48 2.30 7.96 0.79
N ARG A 49 1.27 7.72 1.59
CA ARG A 49 -0.05 8.31 1.41
C ARG A 49 0.01 9.84 1.39
N ASP A 50 0.70 10.43 2.36
CA ASP A 50 0.76 11.88 2.51
C ASP A 50 1.57 12.51 1.38
N GLN A 51 2.65 11.86 0.92
CA GLN A 51 3.37 12.23 -0.30
C GLN A 51 2.48 12.19 -1.55
N LEU A 52 1.65 11.15 -1.70
CA LEU A 52 0.72 11.04 -2.83
C LEU A 52 -0.34 12.14 -2.80
N ILE A 53 -0.90 12.43 -1.62
CA ILE A 53 -1.87 13.53 -1.46
C ILE A 53 -1.23 14.87 -1.85
N ALA A 54 0.02 15.13 -1.41
CA ALA A 54 0.77 16.32 -1.79
C ALA A 54 1.01 16.41 -3.31
N GLN A 55 1.12 15.28 -4.00
CA GLN A 55 1.24 15.19 -5.47
C GLN A 55 -0.11 15.26 -6.21
N GLY A 56 -1.21 15.55 -5.51
CA GLY A 56 -2.55 15.68 -6.09
C GLY A 56 -3.31 14.36 -6.26
N TRP A 57 -2.89 13.28 -5.60
CA TRP A 57 -3.69 12.06 -5.51
C TRP A 57 -4.82 12.23 -4.48
N GLN A 58 -5.97 11.65 -4.77
CA GLN A 58 -7.16 11.70 -3.93
C GLN A 58 -7.52 10.32 -3.40
N ARG A 59 -8.00 10.27 -2.16
CA ARG A 59 -8.54 9.03 -1.58
C ARG A 59 -9.83 8.63 -2.30
N ARG A 60 -9.89 7.38 -2.73
CA ARG A 60 -11.14 6.79 -3.17
C ARG A 60 -11.88 6.31 -1.93
N GLY A 61 -13.10 6.78 -1.72
CA GLY A 61 -13.92 6.36 -0.57
C GLY A 61 -14.09 4.83 -0.52
N GLU A 62 -14.10 4.27 0.69
CA GLU A 62 -14.19 2.83 1.00
C GLU A 62 -15.37 2.08 0.35
N ARG A 63 -16.37 2.78 -0.22
CA ARG A 63 -17.68 2.25 -0.63
C ARG A 63 -17.66 1.06 -1.59
N THR A 64 -16.54 0.67 -2.19
CA THR A 64 -16.51 -0.43 -3.18
C THR A 64 -15.58 -1.59 -2.82
N GLN A 65 -14.71 -1.50 -1.81
CA GLN A 65 -13.75 -2.56 -1.53
C GLN A 65 -13.74 -2.94 -0.05
N ARG A 66 -14.46 -4.01 0.30
CA ARG A 66 -14.29 -4.77 1.56
C ARG A 66 -12.95 -5.55 1.56
N ARG A 67 -11.85 -4.89 1.18
CA ARG A 67 -10.51 -5.47 1.20
C ARG A 67 -9.62 -4.54 2.03
N PRO A 68 -8.80 -5.09 2.95
CA PRO A 68 -7.87 -4.27 3.71
C PRO A 68 -6.94 -3.48 2.79
N GLY A 69 -6.87 -2.15 3.00
CA GLY A 69 -5.99 -1.23 2.27
C GLY A 69 -6.73 -0.03 1.68
N ALA A 70 -6.16 1.16 1.88
CA ALA A 70 -6.69 2.41 1.34
C ALA A 70 -6.33 2.53 -0.15
N GLY A 71 -7.35 2.73 -1.01
CA GLY A 71 -7.15 3.00 -2.44
C GLY A 71 -6.98 4.49 -2.70
N LEU A 72 -5.94 4.87 -3.44
CA LEU A 72 -5.71 6.23 -3.95
C LEU A 72 -5.92 6.24 -5.47
N LEU A 73 -6.57 7.30 -5.95
CA LEU A 73 -6.76 7.61 -7.37
C LEU A 73 -6.06 8.94 -7.71
N PRO A 74 -5.53 9.11 -8.93
CA PRO A 74 -5.08 10.43 -9.35
C PRO A 74 -6.28 11.38 -9.49
N SER A 75 -6.08 12.68 -9.23
CA SER A 75 -7.09 13.74 -9.34
C SER A 75 -7.84 13.79 -10.68
N ARG A 76 -7.27 13.26 -11.78
CA ARG A 76 -7.86 13.32 -13.12
C ARG A 76 -8.05 11.93 -13.72
N LEU A 77 -9.30 11.51 -13.87
CA LEU A 77 -9.90 10.61 -14.89
C LEU A 77 -9.14 9.36 -15.36
N CYS A 78 -8.11 8.91 -14.65
CA CYS A 78 -7.31 7.78 -15.08
C CYS A 78 -7.83 6.48 -14.48
N ARG A 79 -7.88 5.42 -15.29
CA ARG A 79 -8.09 4.02 -14.83
C ARG A 79 -6.94 3.49 -13.95
N ARG A 80 -5.97 4.35 -13.61
CA ARG A 80 -4.78 4.09 -12.83
C ARG A 80 -5.14 4.04 -11.36
N ARG A 81 -4.73 2.98 -10.66
CA ARG A 81 -5.06 2.75 -9.26
C ARG A 81 -3.79 2.45 -8.50
N LEU A 82 -3.57 3.19 -7.41
CA LEU A 82 -2.53 2.90 -6.44
C LEU A 82 -3.19 2.47 -5.14
N GLY A 83 -2.89 1.26 -4.67
CA GLY A 83 -3.35 0.75 -3.38
C GLY A 83 -2.25 0.81 -2.35
N LEU A 84 -2.59 1.21 -1.13
CA LEU A 84 -1.71 1.12 0.04
C LEU A 84 -2.27 0.07 0.99
N ILE A 85 -1.51 -0.99 1.23
CA ILE A 85 -1.83 -2.04 2.21
C ILE A 85 -0.99 -1.76 3.45
N MET A 86 -1.65 -1.30 4.52
CA MET A 86 -1.03 -0.84 5.77
C MET A 86 -1.49 -1.74 6.94
N PRO A 87 -0.84 -2.89 7.18
CA PRO A 87 -1.18 -3.82 8.25
C PRO A 87 -1.12 -3.20 9.65
N TYR A 88 -0.30 -2.17 9.86
CA TYR A 88 -0.17 -1.47 11.14
C TYR A 88 -1.13 -0.28 11.30
N ALA A 89 -2.05 -0.05 10.34
CA ALA A 89 -3.08 0.97 10.48
C ALA A 89 -4.16 0.55 11.49
N LYS A 90 -4.66 1.51 12.28
CA LYS A 90 -5.62 1.29 13.38
C LYS A 90 -6.83 0.42 13.02
N ASP A 91 -7.40 0.63 11.83
CA ASP A 91 -8.65 -0.03 11.41
C ASP A 91 -8.44 -1.20 10.43
N PHE A 92 -7.19 -1.66 10.22
CA PHE A 92 -6.88 -2.70 9.22
C PHE A 92 -7.59 -4.02 9.52
N CYS A 93 -7.54 -4.48 10.78
CA CYS A 93 -8.18 -5.72 11.20
C CYS A 93 -9.70 -5.58 11.37
N ALA A 94 -10.21 -4.37 11.65
CA ALA A 94 -11.62 -4.12 11.94
C ALA A 94 -12.54 -4.46 10.74
N SER A 95 -12.02 -4.41 9.53
CA SER A 95 -12.75 -4.76 8.29
C SER A 95 -12.29 -6.08 7.66
N CYS A 96 -11.48 -6.88 8.37
CA CYS A 96 -10.90 -8.10 7.82
C CYS A 96 -11.95 -9.22 7.73
N ASN A 97 -12.17 -9.72 6.51
CA ASN A 97 -13.05 -10.87 6.23
C ASN A 97 -12.26 -12.04 5.59
N ARG A 98 -11.05 -12.31 6.09
CA ARG A 98 -10.15 -13.32 5.51
C ARG A 98 -10.08 -14.56 6.39
N LEU A 99 -10.77 -15.62 5.99
CA LEU A 99 -10.58 -16.96 6.53
C LEU A 99 -9.41 -17.65 5.81
N ARG A 100 -8.59 -18.40 6.55
CA ARG A 100 -7.51 -19.21 6.01
C ARG A 100 -7.72 -20.67 6.42
N VAL A 101 -7.88 -21.55 5.44
CA VAL A 101 -7.90 -23.00 5.65
C VAL A 101 -6.49 -23.51 5.38
N PHE A 102 -5.92 -24.22 6.34
CA PHE A 102 -4.65 -24.91 6.16
C PHE A 102 -4.94 -26.35 5.76
N GLY A 103 -4.14 -26.91 4.85
CA GLY A 103 -4.24 -28.33 4.54
C GLY A 103 -3.81 -29.14 5.76
N ALA A 104 -4.65 -30.08 6.20
CA ALA A 104 -4.24 -31.09 7.14
C ALA A 104 -3.18 -31.97 6.45
N ARG A 105 -1.99 -32.06 7.07
CA ARG A 105 -1.10 -33.18 6.83
C ARG A 105 -1.51 -34.29 7.77
#